data_AF-A0A7X9EV76-F1
#
_entry.id   AF-A0A7X9EV76-F1
#
_cell.length_a   1.000
_cell.length_b   1.000
_cell.length_c   1.000
_cell.angle_alpha   90.00
_cell.angle_beta   90.00
_cell.angle_gamma   90.00
#
_symmetry.space_group_name_H-M   'P 1'
#
loop_
_entity.id
_entity.type
_entity.pdbx_description
1 polymer ?
#
loop_
_entity_poly.entity_id
_entity_poly.type
_entity_poly.pdbx_seq_one_letter_code
_entity_poly.pdbx_strand_id
1 'polypeptide(L)'
;MIRKNRIGILAIVLISCLMLQLAPAAAMAHPWSRRTTPTTTGSATTTTTTAAAATDAQQVSAAQAALAALRNLRPFEGTDSNVVAMAQAVVNKASTGVTVTLASTANSQVSATGAVTYGSQPVIGDVTFKLTKNSASATQSVSVVVTAAHRNSDDVLVDAAAQALTLAATLNPAEGRDTNAIAMAQKIVDTVAAGVVVSVYSTANSQVASTGAITYGSAPVTGDVTFRLTRPNSYTGAIMSVVVPAHSAAYTAPVVPTTSSTTATTTVKAPATTTTTTTPVVTAPAATSTTAVAAATTTISTTSPSAATAAVSGINVKNYGAKGDGVTDDTSAIQSAVNYAQNNGGATVYVPDGTYMIEATRGILITRSMKLVLAANATLQAKATSSDTYNVIRVYGASNVDISGGRVVGDRLNHMGTSGQWGHCIELEGCNGVNIHDIAVSNAFGDGIYIGSTDSQPYCQDVTVKNFTIDNCRRAGLTIISGRNITIQNGIISNTNNSQGLEPQAGINMEPNSSNEFLVNILIADMQTKYCNGFGIDSYWANCYGSPTTFSLTVKNYTDTGSKLGGLRMDNINYYLAHPSLIKLVFTHI
;
A
#
# COMPACT_ATOMS: atom_id res chain seq x y z
N MET A 1 17.84 -6.44 52.31
CA MET A 1 17.02 -5.86 53.39
C MET A 1 15.56 -6.15 53.08
N ILE A 2 14.83 -6.65 54.09
CA ILE A 2 13.36 -6.89 54.16
C ILE A 2 12.82 -8.14 53.43
N ARG A 3 12.40 -9.10 54.28
CA ARG A 3 11.76 -10.41 54.05
C ARG A 3 10.26 -10.24 53.70
N LYS A 4 9.63 -11.10 52.90
CA LYS A 4 8.77 -12.29 53.23
C LYS A 4 7.80 -12.38 52.01
N ASN A 5 7.38 -13.48 51.40
CA ASN A 5 7.05 -14.83 51.84
C ASN A 5 7.12 -15.80 50.63
N ARG A 6 7.44 -17.07 50.91
CA ARG A 6 7.43 -18.23 49.99
C ARG A 6 6.14 -19.06 50.16
N ILE A 7 5.98 -20.04 49.26
CA ILE A 7 5.24 -21.33 49.33
C ILE A 7 3.85 -21.26 48.64
N GLY A 8 3.46 -22.05 47.63
CA GLY A 8 4.02 -23.23 46.95
C GLY A 8 3.16 -24.50 47.15
N ILE A 9 2.75 -25.15 46.04
CA ILE A 9 2.49 -26.63 45.85
C ILE A 9 1.08 -27.13 46.30
N LEU A 10 0.36 -28.12 45.74
CA LEU A 10 0.28 -28.95 44.49
C LEU A 10 -0.77 -30.08 44.76
N ALA A 11 -1.34 -30.69 43.69
CA ALA A 11 -1.89 -32.08 43.57
C ALA A 11 -3.33 -32.40 44.09
N ILE A 12 -4.33 -32.76 43.25
CA ILE A 12 -4.71 -34.03 42.53
C ILE A 12 -5.37 -35.12 43.44
N VAL A 13 -6.59 -35.59 43.03
CA VAL A 13 -7.13 -37.00 43.02
C VAL A 13 -8.56 -37.24 43.61
N LEU A 14 -9.50 -37.57 42.70
CA LEU A 14 -10.58 -38.61 42.64
C LEU A 14 -11.82 -38.77 43.60
N ILE A 15 -12.94 -39.12 42.92
CA ILE A 15 -14.00 -40.15 43.19
C ILE A 15 -15.28 -39.83 44.02
N SER A 16 -16.47 -39.99 43.37
CA SER A 16 -17.73 -40.73 43.75
C SER A 16 -19.01 -40.00 43.26
N CYS A 17 -19.82 -40.49 42.28
CA CYS A 17 -21.00 -41.39 42.40
C CYS A 17 -22.06 -40.95 43.45
N LEU A 18 -23.39 -40.87 43.26
CA LEU A 18 -24.32 -41.83 42.62
C LEU A 18 -25.83 -41.35 42.64
N MET A 19 -26.63 -41.79 41.63
CA MET A 19 -28.11 -42.08 41.55
C MET A 19 -29.25 -41.03 41.59
N LEU A 20 -30.07 -41.00 40.50
CA LEU A 20 -31.49 -41.44 40.38
C LEU A 20 -31.96 -41.25 38.90
N GLN A 21 -32.05 -42.28 38.03
CA GLN A 21 -33.20 -43.15 37.64
C GLN A 21 -34.53 -42.41 37.25
N LEU A 22 -35.34 -42.75 36.22
CA LEU A 22 -35.35 -43.74 35.13
C LEU A 22 -36.55 -43.50 34.13
N ALA A 23 -36.39 -43.96 32.87
CA ALA A 23 -37.36 -44.60 31.94
C ALA A 23 -38.39 -43.79 31.06
N PRO A 24 -38.89 -44.35 29.92
CA PRO A 24 -38.26 -45.31 28.99
C PRO A 24 -38.53 -45.06 27.48
N ALA A 25 -37.82 -45.84 26.65
CA ALA A 25 -38.08 -46.10 25.23
C ALA A 25 -38.77 -47.47 25.03
N ALA A 26 -39.59 -47.61 23.97
CA ALA A 26 -40.15 -48.86 23.46
C ALA A 26 -39.80 -48.95 21.95
N ALA A 27 -39.01 -49.93 21.48
CA ALA A 27 -39.29 -51.36 21.21
C ALA A 27 -40.00 -51.61 19.87
N MET A 28 -39.30 -52.33 18.97
CA MET A 28 -39.75 -52.86 17.69
C MET A 28 -40.43 -54.24 17.85
N ALA A 29 -41.46 -54.53 17.05
CA ALA A 29 -41.80 -55.89 16.59
C ALA A 29 -42.75 -55.86 15.38
N HIS A 30 -42.46 -56.71 14.38
CA HIS A 30 -43.31 -57.03 13.23
C HIS A 30 -44.54 -57.88 13.64
N PRO A 31 -45.57 -57.94 12.77
CA PRO A 31 -45.89 -59.26 12.22
C PRO A 31 -46.21 -59.26 10.71
N TRP A 32 -46.05 -60.46 10.16
CA TRP A 32 -46.28 -60.92 8.79
C TRP A 32 -47.78 -61.06 8.48
N SER A 33 -48.27 -60.56 7.33
CA SER A 33 -49.21 -61.35 6.50
C SER A 33 -49.28 -60.89 5.04
N ARG A 34 -49.19 -61.91 4.16
CA ARG A 34 -49.64 -62.08 2.76
C ARG A 34 -49.31 -61.05 1.64
N ARG A 35 -48.45 -61.58 0.76
CA ARG A 35 -48.25 -61.32 -0.68
C ARG A 35 -49.54 -61.18 -1.50
N THR A 36 -49.64 -60.09 -2.28
CA THR A 36 -50.18 -60.05 -3.66
C THR A 36 -49.53 -58.90 -4.45
N THR A 37 -48.78 -59.21 -5.50
CA THR A 37 -48.43 -58.32 -6.63
C THR A 37 -49.46 -58.46 -7.76
N PRO A 38 -49.45 -57.68 -8.85
CA PRO A 38 -49.03 -56.28 -9.08
C PRO A 38 -50.10 -55.49 -9.88
N THR A 39 -49.88 -54.20 -10.19
CA THR A 39 -50.00 -53.56 -11.54
C THR A 39 -50.48 -52.09 -11.54
N THR A 40 -49.93 -51.37 -12.53
CA THR A 40 -50.41 -50.15 -13.22
C THR A 40 -50.25 -48.76 -12.58
N THR A 41 -49.23 -48.05 -13.11
CA THR A 41 -49.26 -46.67 -13.66
C THR A 41 -50.24 -45.66 -13.04
N GLY A 42 -49.70 -44.69 -12.30
CA GLY A 42 -50.38 -43.45 -11.93
C GLY A 42 -49.38 -42.31 -11.77
N SER A 43 -49.49 -41.31 -12.64
CA SER A 43 -48.77 -40.03 -12.60
C SER A 43 -49.02 -39.32 -11.26
N ALA A 44 -47.96 -38.91 -10.56
CA ALA A 44 -48.05 -38.08 -9.37
C ALA A 44 -47.50 -36.68 -9.67
N THR A 45 -48.43 -35.73 -9.82
CA THR A 45 -48.20 -34.30 -9.95
C THR A 45 -47.53 -33.77 -8.68
N THR A 46 -46.35 -33.17 -8.82
CA THR A 46 -45.65 -32.49 -7.73
C THR A 46 -46.30 -31.14 -7.47
N THR A 47 -47.10 -31.03 -6.41
CA THR A 47 -47.61 -29.74 -5.92
C THR A 47 -46.51 -29.03 -5.15
N THR A 48 -45.83 -28.08 -5.79
CA THR A 48 -44.97 -27.10 -5.12
C THR A 48 -45.86 -26.16 -4.31
N THR A 49 -45.92 -26.34 -3.00
CA THR A 49 -46.43 -25.32 -2.07
C THR A 49 -45.46 -24.14 -2.08
N THR A 50 -45.81 -23.09 -2.82
CA THR A 50 -45.21 -21.75 -2.69
C THR A 50 -45.45 -21.25 -1.27
N ALA A 51 -44.38 -20.96 -0.53
CA ALA A 51 -44.49 -20.28 0.76
C ALA A 51 -45.27 -18.97 0.59
N ALA A 52 -46.27 -18.73 1.43
CA ALA A 52 -47.06 -17.50 1.41
C ALA A 52 -46.15 -16.28 1.54
N ALA A 53 -46.39 -15.23 0.74
CA ALA A 53 -45.61 -14.00 0.81
C ALA A 53 -45.72 -13.37 2.21
N ALA A 54 -44.59 -12.93 2.76
CA ALA A 54 -44.55 -12.29 4.08
C ALA A 54 -45.45 -11.05 4.12
N THR A 55 -46.29 -10.96 5.15
CA THR A 55 -47.19 -9.81 5.39
C THR A 55 -46.40 -8.52 5.62
N ASP A 56 -47.03 -7.37 5.41
CA ASP A 56 -46.38 -6.06 5.65
C ASP A 56 -45.85 -5.93 7.09
N ALA A 57 -46.57 -6.46 8.08
CA ALA A 57 -46.14 -6.49 9.47
C ALA A 57 -44.87 -7.34 9.66
N GLN A 58 -44.80 -8.52 9.05
CA GLN A 58 -43.61 -9.38 9.10
C GLN A 58 -42.40 -8.72 8.41
N GLN A 59 -42.64 -7.98 7.33
CA GLN A 59 -41.61 -7.23 6.61
C GLN A 59 -41.07 -6.05 7.43
N VAL A 60 -41.96 -5.30 8.08
CA VAL A 60 -41.56 -4.23 9.01
C VAL A 60 -40.80 -4.81 10.22
N SER A 61 -41.23 -5.94 10.77
CA SER A 61 -40.50 -6.62 11.87
C SER A 61 -39.12 -7.13 11.43
N ALA A 62 -38.98 -7.66 10.21
CA ALA A 62 -37.67 -8.06 9.67
C ALA A 62 -36.74 -6.86 9.49
N ALA A 63 -37.26 -5.74 8.97
CA ALA A 63 -36.52 -4.49 8.86
C ALA A 63 -36.10 -3.93 10.23
N GLN A 64 -36.99 -4.01 11.22
CA GLN A 64 -36.71 -3.60 12.60
C GLN A 64 -35.60 -4.45 13.22
N ALA A 65 -35.67 -5.78 13.09
CA ALA A 65 -34.64 -6.69 13.56
C ALA A 65 -33.27 -6.43 12.90
N ALA A 66 -33.26 -6.08 11.61
CA ALA A 66 -32.02 -5.74 10.89
C ALA A 66 -31.35 -4.48 11.43
N LEU A 67 -32.13 -3.43 11.75
CA LEU A 67 -31.60 -2.22 12.39
C LEU A 67 -31.21 -2.48 13.86
N ALA A 68 -31.96 -3.30 14.60
CA ALA A 68 -31.65 -3.66 15.98
C ALA A 68 -30.37 -4.50 16.12
N ALA A 69 -30.01 -5.26 15.07
CA ALA A 69 -28.77 -6.04 15.02
C ALA A 69 -27.52 -5.16 14.80
N LEU A 70 -27.68 -3.88 14.46
CA LEU A 70 -26.55 -2.96 14.31
C LEU A 70 -25.99 -2.60 15.68
N ARG A 71 -24.66 -2.69 15.83
CA ARG A 71 -23.98 -2.15 17.02
C ARG A 71 -24.05 -0.62 17.06
N ASN A 72 -23.82 0.01 15.90
CA ASN A 72 -23.99 1.45 15.66
C ASN A 72 -24.02 1.74 14.14
N LEU A 73 -24.53 2.91 13.79
CA LEU A 73 -24.37 3.52 12.46
C LEU A 73 -23.23 4.54 12.52
N ARG A 74 -22.28 4.46 11.59
CA ARG A 74 -21.07 5.30 11.58
C ARG A 74 -20.93 6.04 10.25
N PRO A 75 -21.66 7.16 10.07
CA PRO A 75 -21.52 7.97 8.85
C PRO A 75 -20.09 8.51 8.74
N PHE A 76 -19.51 8.43 7.54
CA PHE A 76 -18.14 8.88 7.23
C PHE A 76 -18.12 10.11 6.31
N GLU A 77 -17.34 11.14 6.69
CA GLU A 77 -17.27 12.40 5.94
C GLU A 77 -16.77 12.19 4.50
N GLY A 78 -17.42 12.83 3.54
CA GLY A 78 -17.13 12.67 2.11
C GLY A 78 -17.75 11.43 1.45
N THR A 79 -18.35 10.51 2.24
CA THR A 79 -19.08 9.34 1.71
C THR A 79 -20.55 9.38 2.10
N ASP A 80 -20.85 9.52 3.39
CA ASP A 80 -22.20 9.47 3.92
C ASP A 80 -22.67 10.87 4.30
N SER A 81 -23.71 11.35 3.62
CA SER A 81 -24.31 12.66 3.91
C SER A 81 -25.63 12.55 4.67
N ASN A 82 -26.20 11.34 4.79
CA ASN A 82 -27.51 11.15 5.42
C ASN A 82 -27.71 9.77 6.06
N VAL A 83 -28.01 9.72 7.37
CA VAL A 83 -28.20 8.46 8.12
C VAL A 83 -29.50 7.72 7.77
N VAL A 84 -30.52 8.40 7.24
CA VAL A 84 -31.75 7.75 6.76
C VAL A 84 -31.44 6.91 5.52
N ALA A 85 -30.59 7.42 4.61
CA ALA A 85 -30.15 6.66 3.45
C ALA A 85 -29.34 5.41 3.85
N MET A 86 -28.48 5.55 4.85
CA MET A 86 -27.72 4.41 5.41
C MET A 86 -28.66 3.35 6.03
N ALA A 87 -29.61 3.77 6.86
CA ALA A 87 -30.59 2.88 7.46
C ALA A 87 -31.50 2.22 6.40
N GLN A 88 -31.89 2.97 5.36
CA GLN A 88 -32.64 2.44 4.21
C GLN A 88 -31.86 1.34 3.48
N ALA A 89 -30.54 1.50 3.30
CA ALA A 89 -29.70 0.48 2.68
C ALA A 89 -29.63 -0.82 3.51
N VAL A 90 -29.63 -0.73 4.84
CA VAL A 90 -29.71 -1.89 5.74
C VAL A 90 -31.08 -2.57 5.63
N VAL A 91 -32.15 -1.79 5.67
CA VAL A 91 -33.53 -2.28 5.56
C VAL A 91 -33.77 -2.98 4.22
N ASN A 92 -33.30 -2.42 3.11
CA ASN A 92 -33.46 -3.00 1.77
C ASN A 92 -32.85 -4.40 1.63
N LYS A 93 -31.80 -4.71 2.40
CA LYS A 93 -31.18 -6.06 2.42
C LYS A 93 -32.02 -7.09 3.17
N ALA A 94 -32.80 -6.65 4.15
CA ALA A 94 -33.59 -7.52 5.02
C ALA A 94 -35.05 -7.65 4.56
N SER A 95 -35.62 -6.58 3.98
CA SER A 95 -37.01 -6.55 3.53
C SER A 95 -37.22 -5.54 2.42
N THR A 96 -37.94 -5.91 1.36
CA THR A 96 -38.19 -5.04 0.21
C THR A 96 -39.44 -4.17 0.42
N GLY A 97 -39.37 -2.89 0.00
CA GLY A 97 -40.53 -1.98 0.05
C GLY A 97 -40.91 -1.47 1.45
N VAL A 98 -40.03 -1.59 2.45
CA VAL A 98 -40.15 -0.88 3.73
C VAL A 98 -39.42 0.46 3.60
N THR A 99 -40.11 1.56 3.87
CA THR A 99 -39.55 2.91 3.82
C THR A 99 -39.03 3.33 5.19
N VAL A 100 -37.84 3.92 5.22
CA VAL A 100 -37.19 4.46 6.41
C VAL A 100 -37.30 5.99 6.42
N THR A 101 -37.76 6.54 7.54
CA THR A 101 -37.70 7.98 7.84
C THR A 101 -37.12 8.21 9.22
N LEU A 102 -36.76 9.46 9.54
CA LEU A 102 -36.28 9.81 10.88
C LEU A 102 -37.49 10.15 11.78
N ALA A 103 -37.55 9.52 12.96
CA ALA A 103 -38.55 9.85 13.99
C ALA A 103 -38.00 10.88 14.99
N SER A 104 -36.75 10.72 15.42
CA SER A 104 -36.05 11.66 16.31
C SER A 104 -34.53 11.42 16.27
N THR A 105 -33.76 12.40 16.74
CA THR A 105 -32.30 12.30 16.89
C THR A 105 -31.86 12.96 18.18
N ALA A 106 -31.00 12.26 18.94
CA ALA A 106 -30.22 12.81 20.05
C ALA A 106 -28.77 13.13 19.65
N ASN A 107 -28.40 12.89 18.38
CA ASN A 107 -27.10 13.25 17.83
C ASN A 107 -27.17 14.67 17.25
N SER A 108 -26.43 15.61 17.84
CA SER A 108 -26.44 17.03 17.44
C SER A 108 -25.85 17.29 16.06
N GLN A 109 -25.13 16.32 15.49
CA GLN A 109 -24.58 16.38 14.12
C GLN A 109 -25.52 15.74 13.08
N VAL A 110 -26.71 15.30 13.47
CA VAL A 110 -27.72 14.74 12.57
C VAL A 110 -28.95 15.64 12.59
N SER A 111 -29.38 16.10 11.42
CA SER A 111 -30.56 16.96 11.27
C SER A 111 -31.88 16.16 11.37
N ALA A 112 -33.02 16.86 11.41
CA ALA A 112 -34.35 16.24 11.37
C ALA A 112 -34.63 15.46 10.07
N THR A 113 -33.89 15.72 8.98
CA THR A 113 -33.98 14.97 7.72
C THR A 113 -32.96 13.83 7.63
N GLY A 114 -32.16 13.63 8.69
CA GLY A 114 -31.06 12.67 8.73
C GLY A 114 -29.76 13.16 8.11
N ALA A 115 -29.69 14.40 7.61
CA ALA A 115 -28.46 14.95 7.04
C ALA A 115 -27.37 15.06 8.12
N VAL A 116 -26.13 14.70 7.77
CA VAL A 116 -25.00 14.68 8.69
C VAL A 116 -24.13 15.91 8.49
N THR A 117 -23.81 16.60 9.58
CA THR A 117 -22.84 17.71 9.62
C THR A 117 -21.63 17.28 10.44
N TYR A 118 -20.49 17.08 9.81
CA TYR A 118 -19.25 16.68 10.48
C TYR A 118 -18.61 17.88 11.18
N GLY A 119 -18.35 17.75 12.48
CA GLY A 119 -17.68 18.77 13.30
C GLY A 119 -16.30 18.30 13.76
N SER A 120 -15.50 19.19 14.35
CA SER A 120 -14.11 18.90 14.76
C SER A 120 -13.93 17.82 15.84
N GLN A 121 -15.02 17.33 16.44
CA GLN A 121 -15.03 16.28 17.46
C GLN A 121 -16.12 15.24 17.13
N PRO A 122 -15.91 13.96 17.50
CA PRO A 122 -16.90 12.93 17.28
C PRO A 122 -18.12 13.15 18.20
N VAL A 123 -19.32 12.96 17.66
CA VAL A 123 -20.58 13.02 18.43
C VAL A 123 -21.30 11.68 18.34
N ILE A 124 -21.61 11.14 19.52
CA ILE A 124 -22.41 9.92 19.68
C ILE A 124 -23.80 10.33 20.15
N GLY A 125 -24.83 9.78 19.51
CA GLY A 125 -26.21 9.98 19.94
C GLY A 125 -27.14 9.01 19.25
N ASP A 126 -28.22 8.63 19.94
CA ASP A 126 -29.20 7.71 19.40
C ASP A 126 -30.08 8.40 18.36
N VAL A 127 -30.28 7.73 17.23
CA VAL A 127 -31.21 8.15 16.18
C VAL A 127 -32.32 7.12 16.08
N THR A 128 -33.56 7.58 16.20
CA THR A 128 -34.75 6.73 16.09
C THR A 128 -35.29 6.81 14.68
N PHE A 129 -35.27 5.68 13.98
CA PHE A 129 -35.85 5.54 12.65
C PHE A 129 -37.30 5.05 12.74
N LYS A 130 -38.16 5.55 11.85
CA LYS A 130 -39.50 5.02 11.61
C LYS A 130 -39.48 4.17 10.34
N LEU A 131 -39.99 2.95 10.45
CA LEU A 131 -40.11 1.97 9.39
C LEU A 131 -41.57 1.87 9.01
N THR A 132 -41.90 2.01 7.74
CA THR A 132 -43.30 1.98 7.28
C THR A 132 -43.43 1.13 6.02
N LYS A 133 -44.44 0.25 5.98
CA LYS A 133 -44.89 -0.41 4.77
C LYS A 133 -46.41 -0.46 4.79
N ASN A 134 -47.04 0.26 3.85
CA ASN A 134 -48.49 0.49 3.83
C ASN A 134 -48.98 0.96 5.22
N SER A 135 -49.91 0.23 5.84
CA SER A 135 -50.44 0.56 7.18
C SER A 135 -49.58 0.03 8.34
N ALA A 136 -48.59 -0.83 8.09
CA ALA A 136 -47.70 -1.35 9.13
C ALA A 136 -46.57 -0.36 9.41
N SER A 137 -46.27 -0.14 10.70
CA SER A 137 -45.12 0.69 11.09
C SER A 137 -44.50 0.25 12.40
N ALA A 138 -43.19 0.52 12.55
CA ALA A 138 -42.43 0.31 13.76
C ALA A 138 -41.34 1.40 13.89
N THR A 139 -40.76 1.55 15.07
CA THR A 139 -39.58 2.39 15.28
C THR A 139 -38.41 1.57 15.77
N GLN A 140 -37.20 2.00 15.42
CA GLN A 140 -35.96 1.41 15.93
C GLN A 140 -34.94 2.51 16.20
N SER A 141 -34.46 2.58 17.45
CA SER A 141 -33.33 3.43 17.82
C SER A 141 -32.01 2.72 17.54
N VAL A 142 -31.08 3.43 16.92
CA VAL A 142 -29.72 2.96 16.62
C VAL A 142 -28.74 4.03 17.10
N SER A 143 -27.70 3.62 17.81
CA SER A 143 -26.63 4.55 18.20
C SER A 143 -25.88 5.02 16.96
N VAL A 144 -25.84 6.33 16.70
CA VAL A 144 -25.10 6.93 15.59
C VAL A 144 -23.84 7.59 16.14
N VAL A 145 -22.70 7.23 15.57
CA VAL A 145 -21.39 7.83 15.87
C VAL A 145 -20.93 8.61 14.65
N VAL A 146 -21.16 9.93 14.66
CA VAL A 146 -20.60 10.83 13.64
C VAL A 146 -19.16 11.11 14.05
N THR A 147 -18.20 10.78 13.18
CA THR A 147 -16.77 10.97 13.47
C THR A 147 -16.38 12.44 13.38
N ALA A 148 -15.24 12.81 13.97
CA ALA A 148 -14.67 14.14 13.75
C ALA A 148 -14.43 14.37 12.25
N ALA A 149 -14.58 15.62 11.82
CA ALA A 149 -14.34 16.04 10.45
C ALA A 149 -12.90 15.71 10.06
N HIS A 150 -12.75 15.03 8.93
CA HIS A 150 -11.47 14.85 8.28
C HIS A 150 -10.99 16.22 7.80
N ARG A 151 -9.88 16.69 8.38
CA ARG A 151 -9.12 17.80 7.78
C ARG A 151 -8.84 17.45 6.33
N ASN A 152 -9.11 18.37 5.42
CA ASN A 152 -8.90 18.11 4.01
C ASN A 152 -7.40 17.85 3.76
N SER A 153 -7.07 17.17 2.65
CA SER A 153 -5.67 16.82 2.34
C SER A 153 -4.75 18.05 2.23
N ASP A 154 -5.29 19.21 1.84
CA ASP A 154 -4.51 20.44 1.74
C ASP A 154 -4.09 20.94 3.14
N ASP A 155 -4.98 20.89 4.15
CA ASP A 155 -4.71 21.27 5.54
C ASP A 155 -3.59 20.43 6.18
N VAL A 156 -3.58 19.12 5.89
CA VAL A 156 -2.56 18.21 6.43
C VAL A 156 -1.19 18.51 5.82
N LEU A 157 -1.15 18.81 4.52
CA LEU A 157 0.10 19.08 3.80
C LEU A 157 0.68 20.46 4.15
N VAL A 158 -0.16 21.50 4.29
CA VAL A 158 0.34 22.83 4.69
C VAL A 158 0.84 22.83 6.14
N ASP A 159 0.24 22.03 7.04
CA ASP A 159 0.74 21.86 8.41
C ASP A 159 2.06 21.10 8.47
N ALA A 160 2.20 20.03 7.68
CA ALA A 160 3.46 19.28 7.58
C ALA A 160 4.60 20.16 7.05
N ALA A 161 4.30 20.99 6.03
CA ALA A 161 5.23 21.98 5.51
C ALA A 161 5.64 23.02 6.56
N ALA A 162 4.69 23.52 7.37
CA ALA A 162 4.97 24.47 8.45
C ALA A 162 5.87 23.87 9.53
N GLN A 163 5.63 22.60 9.89
CA GLN A 163 6.45 21.87 10.84
C GLN A 163 7.87 21.65 10.31
N ALA A 164 8.04 21.32 9.03
CA ALA A 164 9.38 21.16 8.44
C ALA A 164 10.20 22.46 8.46
N LEU A 165 9.59 23.60 8.15
CA LEU A 165 10.27 24.90 8.29
C LEU A 165 10.60 25.22 9.75
N THR A 166 9.71 24.90 10.69
CA THR A 166 9.94 25.07 12.12
C THR A 166 11.12 24.20 12.61
N LEU A 167 11.20 22.95 12.16
CA LEU A 167 12.25 22.00 12.53
C LEU A 167 13.61 22.36 11.92
N ALA A 168 13.62 22.91 10.70
CA ALA A 168 14.84 23.41 10.08
C ALA A 168 15.44 24.60 10.85
N ALA A 169 14.63 25.30 11.67
CA ALA A 169 14.96 26.36 12.62
C ALA A 169 15.60 27.64 12.03
N THR A 170 16.65 27.53 11.21
CA THR A 170 17.38 28.66 10.64
C THR A 170 17.81 28.40 9.21
N LEU A 171 17.56 29.35 8.30
CA LEU A 171 18.15 29.37 6.96
C LEU A 171 19.46 30.16 7.00
N ASN A 172 20.52 29.55 6.45
CA ASN A 172 21.85 30.16 6.34
C ASN A 172 22.25 30.24 4.86
N PRO A 173 21.82 31.28 4.12
CA PRO A 173 22.17 31.44 2.71
C PRO A 173 23.67 31.60 2.50
N ALA A 174 24.22 30.91 1.50
CA ALA A 174 25.62 31.03 1.10
C ALA A 174 25.78 31.96 -0.12
N GLU A 175 26.60 33.00 0.03
CA GLU A 175 26.90 33.94 -1.04
C GLU A 175 27.49 33.23 -2.27
N GLY A 176 27.00 33.60 -3.46
CA GLY A 176 27.39 32.99 -4.74
C GLY A 176 26.63 31.70 -5.08
N ARG A 177 25.86 31.13 -4.14
CA ARG A 177 25.01 29.95 -4.36
C ARG A 177 23.53 30.26 -4.19
N ASP A 178 23.18 30.91 -3.09
CA ASP A 178 21.80 31.13 -2.68
C ASP A 178 21.41 32.59 -2.91
N THR A 179 20.48 32.81 -3.84
CA THR A 179 20.03 34.16 -4.24
C THR A 179 18.59 34.45 -3.81
N ASN A 180 17.86 33.44 -3.32
CA ASN A 180 16.45 33.59 -2.97
C ASN A 180 16.02 32.66 -1.80
N ALA A 181 15.51 33.26 -0.72
CA ALA A 181 15.07 32.58 0.49
C ALA A 181 13.79 31.74 0.27
N ILE A 182 12.89 32.14 -0.64
CA ILE A 182 11.72 31.32 -1.01
C ILE A 182 12.19 30.02 -1.65
N ALA A 183 13.16 30.07 -2.56
CA ALA A 183 13.67 28.86 -3.22
C ALA A 183 14.33 27.90 -2.22
N MET A 184 14.99 28.42 -1.18
CA MET A 184 15.55 27.60 -0.10
C MET A 184 14.46 26.97 0.76
N ALA A 185 13.47 27.76 1.20
CA ALA A 185 12.34 27.26 2.00
C ALA A 185 11.47 26.27 1.21
N GLN A 186 11.25 26.51 -0.08
CA GLN A 186 10.52 25.63 -0.98
C GLN A 186 11.20 24.25 -1.07
N LYS A 187 12.54 24.19 -1.15
CA LYS A 187 13.26 22.91 -1.12
C LYS A 187 13.01 22.11 0.15
N ILE A 188 12.93 22.77 1.31
CA ILE A 188 12.60 22.10 2.59
C ILE A 188 11.17 21.56 2.54
N VAL A 189 10.22 22.40 2.10
CA VAL A 189 8.79 22.03 2.00
C VAL A 189 8.57 20.87 1.03
N ASP A 190 9.26 20.88 -0.12
CA ASP A 190 9.14 19.83 -1.14
C ASP A 190 9.58 18.44 -0.64
N THR A 191 10.40 18.37 0.41
CA THR A 191 10.79 17.08 1.01
C THR A 191 9.67 16.39 1.78
N VAL A 192 8.66 17.14 2.25
CA VAL A 192 7.60 16.62 3.13
C VAL A 192 6.19 16.81 2.59
N ALA A 193 5.97 17.78 1.70
CA ALA A 193 4.63 18.20 1.29
C ALA A 193 4.62 18.75 -0.15
N ALA A 194 4.50 17.83 -1.12
CA ALA A 194 4.42 18.19 -2.53
C ALA A 194 3.23 19.13 -2.83
N GLY A 195 3.44 20.10 -3.72
CA GLY A 195 2.41 21.03 -4.20
C GLY A 195 2.03 22.14 -3.22
N VAL A 196 2.70 22.26 -2.06
CA VAL A 196 2.61 23.44 -1.19
C VAL A 196 3.50 24.55 -1.74
N VAL A 197 2.92 25.71 -2.03
CA VAL A 197 3.66 26.87 -2.56
C VAL A 197 4.11 27.78 -1.41
N VAL A 198 5.41 28.09 -1.38
CA VAL A 198 6.02 29.01 -0.42
C VAL A 198 6.08 30.43 -0.98
N SER A 199 5.75 31.41 -0.15
CA SER A 199 5.94 32.85 -0.43
C SER A 199 6.33 33.59 0.85
N VAL A 200 6.94 34.77 0.75
CA VAL A 200 7.19 35.63 1.92
C VAL A 200 5.92 36.43 2.23
N TYR A 201 5.40 36.29 3.44
CA TYR A 201 4.32 37.11 3.96
C TYR A 201 4.85 38.42 4.57
N SER A 202 5.92 38.31 5.37
CA SER A 202 6.63 39.45 5.94
C SER A 202 8.08 39.07 6.28
N THR A 203 8.95 40.07 6.41
CA THR A 203 10.38 39.89 6.72
C THR A 203 10.85 40.98 7.67
N ALA A 204 11.51 40.56 8.75
CA ALA A 204 12.29 41.41 9.65
C ALA A 204 13.79 41.38 9.30
N ASN A 205 14.20 40.59 8.30
CA ASN A 205 15.57 40.60 7.78
C ASN A 205 15.67 41.62 6.64
N SER A 206 16.44 42.69 6.84
CA SER A 206 16.61 43.78 5.88
C SER A 206 17.32 43.38 4.59
N GLN A 207 17.97 42.21 4.56
CA GLN A 207 18.64 41.65 3.39
C GLN A 207 17.78 40.65 2.60
N VAL A 208 16.54 40.38 3.04
CA VAL A 208 15.58 39.53 2.33
C VAL A 208 14.39 40.37 1.88
N ALA A 209 14.15 40.44 0.57
CA ALA A 209 13.00 41.16 0.01
C ALA A 209 11.68 40.35 0.12
N SER A 210 10.54 40.99 -0.10
CA SER A 210 9.23 40.31 -0.19
C SER A 210 9.12 39.31 -1.34
N THR A 211 9.97 39.44 -2.37
CA THR A 211 10.14 38.46 -3.46
C THR A 211 11.04 37.28 -3.08
N GLY A 212 11.55 37.26 -1.85
CA GLY A 212 12.54 36.29 -1.37
C GLY A 212 13.98 36.59 -1.79
N ALA A 213 14.22 37.57 -2.67
CA ALA A 213 15.57 37.89 -3.14
C ALA A 213 16.50 38.29 -1.97
N ILE A 214 17.73 37.77 -1.98
CA ILE A 214 18.74 37.98 -0.94
C ILE A 214 19.80 38.96 -1.42
N THR A 215 20.08 39.99 -0.63
CA THR A 215 21.15 40.97 -0.88
C THR A 215 22.22 40.86 0.21
N TYR A 216 23.40 40.36 -0.15
CA TYR A 216 24.53 40.25 0.79
C TYR A 216 25.19 41.62 0.98
N GLY A 217 25.09 42.17 2.20
CA GLY A 217 25.66 43.46 2.56
C GLY A 217 26.99 43.33 3.31
N SER A 218 27.61 44.45 3.67
CA SER A 218 28.93 44.49 4.34
C SER A 218 28.97 43.94 5.77
N ALA A 219 27.82 43.61 6.36
CA ALA A 219 27.68 43.04 7.69
C ALA A 219 26.62 41.91 7.68
N PRO A 220 26.75 40.89 8.56
CA PRO A 220 25.77 39.83 8.64
C PRO A 220 24.45 40.36 9.23
N VAL A 221 23.32 39.89 8.72
CA VAL A 221 21.98 40.25 9.20
C VAL A 221 21.21 38.99 9.54
N THR A 222 20.79 38.91 10.81
CA THR A 222 19.83 37.90 11.28
C THR A 222 18.47 38.55 11.47
N GLY A 223 17.42 37.90 10.97
CA GLY A 223 16.06 38.37 11.17
C GLY A 223 15.04 37.31 10.78
N ASP A 224 13.87 37.37 11.39
CA ASP A 224 12.81 36.42 11.14
C ASP A 224 12.06 36.73 9.84
N VAL A 225 11.81 35.70 9.06
CA VAL A 225 10.99 35.75 7.84
C VAL A 225 9.76 34.89 8.08
N THR A 226 8.57 35.48 7.90
CA THR A 226 7.31 34.74 7.93
C THR A 226 6.98 34.27 6.53
N PHE A 227 7.04 32.96 6.30
CA PHE A 227 6.62 32.33 5.06
C PHE A 227 5.13 31.99 5.10
N ARG A 228 4.42 32.26 4.01
CA ARG A 228 3.07 31.75 3.77
C ARG A 228 3.16 30.50 2.89
N LEU A 229 2.53 29.44 3.36
CA LEU A 229 2.43 28.13 2.72
C LEU A 229 1.01 27.98 2.19
N THR A 230 0.85 27.70 0.90
CA THR A 230 -0.47 27.70 0.27
C THR A 230 -0.69 26.47 -0.59
N ARG A 231 -1.89 25.91 -0.49
CA ARG A 231 -2.50 24.96 -1.42
C ARG A 231 -3.88 25.46 -1.83
N PRO A 232 -4.53 24.88 -2.86
CA PRO A 232 -5.76 25.41 -3.43
C PRO A 232 -6.87 25.72 -2.41
N ASN A 233 -6.99 24.90 -1.35
CA ASN A 233 -8.04 25.07 -0.33
C ASN A 233 -7.52 25.37 1.09
N SER A 234 -6.21 25.59 1.25
CA SER A 234 -5.63 25.79 2.58
C SER A 234 -4.38 26.68 2.55
N TYR A 235 -4.15 27.42 3.62
CA TYR A 235 -2.91 28.16 3.83
C TYR A 235 -2.56 28.24 5.31
N THR A 236 -1.26 28.30 5.60
CA THR A 236 -0.74 28.55 6.95
C THR A 236 0.53 29.38 6.90
N GLY A 237 0.95 29.91 8.05
CA GLY A 237 2.16 30.70 8.21
C GLY A 237 3.23 29.95 9.00
N ALA A 238 4.49 30.08 8.61
CA ALA A 238 5.64 29.56 9.36
C ALA A 238 6.70 30.66 9.52
N ILE A 239 7.14 30.90 10.74
CA ILE A 239 8.21 31.85 11.04
C ILE A 239 9.53 31.09 11.08
N MET A 240 10.54 31.63 10.40
CA MET A 240 11.87 31.03 10.35
C MET A 240 12.94 32.12 10.45
N SER A 241 13.98 31.87 11.26
CA SER A 241 15.10 32.80 11.34
C SER A 241 15.98 32.66 10.10
N VAL A 242 16.39 33.77 9.50
CA VAL A 242 17.30 33.79 8.35
C VAL A 242 18.56 34.57 8.74
N VAL A 243 19.72 33.93 8.60
CA VAL A 243 21.03 34.52 8.89
C VAL A 243 21.78 34.70 7.58
N VAL A 244 21.74 35.91 7.03
CA VAL A 244 22.50 36.26 5.83
C VAL A 244 23.90 36.70 6.27
N PRO A 245 24.98 36.04 5.83
CA PRO A 245 26.35 36.41 6.18
C PRO A 245 26.77 37.74 5.52
N ALA A 246 27.84 38.36 6.03
CA ALA A 246 28.46 39.49 5.37
C ALA A 246 29.04 39.08 4.01
N HIS A 247 28.99 40.01 3.05
CA HIS A 247 29.65 39.92 1.76
C HIS A 247 31.14 39.62 1.92
N SER A 248 31.64 38.61 1.20
CA SER A 248 33.05 38.27 1.17
C SER A 248 33.79 39.08 0.11
N ALA A 249 34.81 39.85 0.53
CA ALA A 249 35.68 40.59 -0.40
C ALA A 249 36.46 39.70 -1.39
N ALA A 250 36.52 38.38 -1.15
CA ALA A 250 37.11 37.40 -2.06
C ALA A 250 36.14 36.92 -3.14
N TYR A 251 34.84 37.19 -3.00
CA TYR A 251 33.84 36.87 -4.02
C TYR A 251 33.81 37.96 -5.10
N THR A 252 34.32 37.63 -6.29
CA THR A 252 34.12 38.44 -7.50
C THR A 252 32.90 37.90 -8.23
N ALA A 253 31.86 38.73 -8.38
CA ALA A 253 30.69 38.35 -9.17
C ALA A 253 31.14 37.97 -10.60
N PRO A 254 30.57 36.91 -11.21
CA PRO A 254 30.91 36.56 -12.58
C PRO A 254 30.60 37.73 -13.51
N VAL A 255 31.62 38.18 -14.26
CA VAL A 255 31.46 39.23 -15.29
C VAL A 255 30.59 38.64 -16.40
N VAL A 256 29.32 39.07 -16.45
CA VAL A 256 28.44 38.81 -17.58
C VAL A 256 28.95 39.66 -18.75
N PRO A 257 29.29 39.08 -19.93
CA PRO A 257 29.62 39.87 -21.10
C PRO A 257 28.37 40.64 -21.54
N THR A 258 28.42 41.96 -21.47
CA THR A 258 27.36 42.82 -22.01
C THR A 258 27.44 42.83 -23.53
N THR A 259 26.61 42.04 -24.20
CA THR A 259 26.34 42.27 -25.63
C THR A 259 25.34 43.42 -25.76
N SER A 260 25.86 44.60 -26.07
CA SER A 260 25.07 45.77 -26.46
C SER A 260 24.35 45.48 -27.78
N SER A 261 23.02 45.49 -27.77
CA SER A 261 22.20 45.39 -28.98
C SER A 261 22.32 46.67 -29.80
N THR A 262 22.86 46.56 -31.01
CA THR A 262 22.59 47.51 -32.10
C THR A 262 21.83 46.78 -33.20
N THR A 263 20.65 47.30 -33.49
CA THR A 263 19.72 46.83 -34.53
C THR A 263 20.34 47.02 -35.91
N ALA A 264 20.48 45.94 -36.68
CA ALA A 264 20.59 46.00 -38.13
C ALA A 264 19.82 44.82 -38.74
N THR A 265 18.72 45.17 -39.39
CA THR A 265 17.86 44.30 -40.20
C THR A 265 18.67 43.68 -41.33
N THR A 266 18.58 42.37 -41.54
CA THR A 266 18.60 41.76 -42.89
C THR A 266 18.05 40.33 -42.85
N THR A 267 17.24 40.06 -43.87
CA THR A 267 16.43 38.88 -44.19
C THR A 267 17.20 37.55 -44.21
N VAL A 268 16.66 36.53 -43.53
CA VAL A 268 17.10 35.12 -43.69
C VAL A 268 16.31 34.46 -44.81
N LYS A 269 17.03 34.12 -45.88
CA LYS A 269 16.66 33.14 -46.91
C LYS A 269 17.06 31.75 -46.41
N ALA A 270 16.14 30.79 -46.51
CA ALA A 270 16.37 29.39 -46.17
C ALA A 270 17.37 28.70 -47.13
N PRO A 271 18.19 27.75 -46.63
CA PRO A 271 18.74 26.65 -47.44
C PRO A 271 18.28 25.30 -46.85
N ALA A 272 17.56 24.46 -47.61
CA ALA A 272 18.00 23.59 -48.70
C ALA A 272 18.63 22.27 -48.21
N THR A 273 17.88 21.22 -48.46
CA THR A 273 18.15 19.78 -48.35
C THR A 273 19.40 19.38 -49.14
N THR A 274 20.18 18.43 -48.62
CA THR A 274 21.08 17.62 -49.46
C THR A 274 21.19 16.20 -48.92
N THR A 275 20.82 15.26 -49.78
CA THR A 275 20.82 13.80 -49.62
C THR A 275 22.25 13.26 -49.70
N THR A 276 22.60 12.28 -48.87
CA THR A 276 23.69 11.32 -49.19
C THR A 276 23.30 9.91 -48.76
N THR A 277 23.39 9.03 -49.75
CA THR A 277 23.08 7.59 -49.71
C THR A 277 24.33 6.81 -49.35
N THR A 278 24.27 5.90 -48.37
CA THR A 278 25.06 4.65 -48.39
C THR A 278 24.31 3.55 -47.62
N THR A 279 24.16 2.41 -48.29
CA THR A 279 23.59 1.15 -47.81
C THR A 279 24.64 0.32 -47.07
N PRO A 280 24.22 -0.56 -46.14
CA PRO A 280 24.87 -1.85 -45.99
C PRO A 280 23.89 -3.01 -46.22
N VAL A 281 24.40 -4.00 -46.96
CA VAL A 281 23.80 -5.30 -47.25
C VAL A 281 23.93 -6.19 -46.00
N VAL A 282 22.82 -6.77 -45.55
CA VAL A 282 22.85 -7.91 -44.62
C VAL A 282 22.13 -9.08 -45.27
N THR A 283 22.91 -10.11 -45.56
CA THR A 283 22.46 -11.42 -46.03
C THR A 283 21.97 -12.26 -44.85
N ALA A 284 20.74 -12.75 -44.93
CA ALA A 284 20.20 -13.77 -44.04
C ALA A 284 20.75 -15.16 -44.38
N PRO A 285 20.62 -16.13 -43.46
CA PRO A 285 20.13 -17.43 -43.89
C PRO A 285 18.90 -17.87 -43.07
N ALA A 286 17.92 -18.38 -43.81
CA ALA A 286 16.81 -19.15 -43.30
C ALA A 286 17.25 -20.60 -43.06
N ALA A 287 16.75 -21.21 -41.98
CA ALA A 287 16.59 -22.66 -41.91
C ALA A 287 15.35 -22.99 -41.06
N THR A 288 14.36 -23.54 -41.74
CA THR A 288 13.18 -24.21 -41.22
C THR A 288 13.58 -25.51 -40.52
N SER A 289 12.99 -25.79 -39.35
CA SER A 289 12.69 -27.16 -38.96
C SER A 289 11.50 -27.21 -38.00
N THR A 290 10.45 -27.88 -38.48
CA THR A 290 9.26 -28.28 -37.74
C THR A 290 9.60 -29.47 -36.86
N THR A 291 9.43 -29.35 -35.54
CA THR A 291 9.21 -30.54 -34.69
C THR A 291 8.22 -30.18 -33.60
N ALA A 292 7.01 -30.76 -33.72
CA ALA A 292 6.04 -30.79 -32.64
C ALA A 292 6.60 -31.68 -31.51
N VAL A 293 6.64 -31.17 -30.28
CA VAL A 293 6.91 -31.98 -29.09
C VAL A 293 5.67 -31.93 -28.20
N ALA A 294 5.22 -33.13 -27.87
CA ALA A 294 3.97 -33.45 -27.21
C ALA A 294 3.82 -32.76 -25.84
N ALA A 295 2.59 -32.37 -25.54
CA ALA A 295 2.15 -31.92 -24.23
C ALA A 295 2.42 -32.99 -23.17
N ALA A 296 3.39 -32.74 -22.29
CA ALA A 296 3.56 -33.49 -21.05
C ALA A 296 2.73 -32.80 -19.96
N THR A 297 1.49 -33.27 -19.81
CA THR A 297 0.62 -32.94 -18.68
C THR A 297 1.24 -33.49 -17.40
N THR A 298 1.97 -32.66 -16.67
CA THR A 298 2.40 -32.98 -15.31
C THR A 298 1.50 -32.22 -14.34
N THR A 299 0.48 -32.92 -13.85
CA THR A 299 -0.40 -32.43 -12.78
C THR A 299 0.40 -32.32 -11.49
N ILE A 300 0.77 -31.10 -11.10
CA ILE A 300 1.32 -30.83 -9.77
C ILE A 300 0.23 -30.16 -8.95
N SER A 301 -0.13 -30.83 -7.86
CA SER A 301 -1.15 -30.48 -6.88
C SER A 301 -1.07 -29.03 -6.43
N THR A 302 -2.17 -28.30 -6.67
CA THR A 302 -2.48 -27.05 -5.98
C THR A 302 -2.83 -27.37 -4.53
N THR A 303 -1.84 -27.41 -3.65
CA THR A 303 -2.15 -27.36 -2.21
C THR A 303 -2.62 -25.95 -1.89
N SER A 304 -3.94 -25.80 -1.86
CA SER A 304 -4.65 -24.67 -1.27
C SER A 304 -4.09 -24.40 0.13
N PRO A 305 -3.80 -23.14 0.51
CA PRO A 305 -3.34 -22.84 1.85
C PRO A 305 -4.39 -23.33 2.86
N SER A 306 -3.94 -24.20 3.77
CA SER A 306 -4.76 -24.85 4.78
C SER A 306 -5.53 -23.82 5.61
N ALA A 307 -6.85 -23.87 5.50
CA ALA A 307 -7.79 -23.10 6.31
C ALA A 307 -7.74 -23.59 7.77
N ALA A 308 -6.96 -22.91 8.59
CA ALA A 308 -7.10 -22.92 10.05
C ALA A 308 -7.17 -21.47 10.53
N THR A 309 -8.36 -20.87 10.40
CA THR A 309 -8.65 -19.52 10.87
C THR A 309 -8.74 -19.52 12.40
N ALA A 310 -7.59 -19.53 13.07
CA ALA A 310 -7.53 -19.04 14.44
C ALA A 310 -7.99 -17.57 14.42
N ALA A 311 -8.87 -17.19 15.34
CA ALA A 311 -9.31 -15.80 15.47
C ALA A 311 -8.09 -14.90 15.69
N VAL A 312 -7.70 -14.14 14.66
CA VAL A 312 -6.60 -13.18 14.77
C VAL A 312 -7.06 -12.08 15.73
N SER A 313 -6.51 -12.07 16.94
CA SER A 313 -6.67 -10.97 17.89
C SER A 313 -5.92 -9.74 17.35
N GLY A 314 -6.63 -8.82 16.70
CA GLY A 314 -6.03 -7.64 16.07
C GLY A 314 -7.04 -6.52 15.78
N ILE A 315 -6.50 -5.35 15.45
CA ILE A 315 -7.23 -4.16 15.00
C ILE A 315 -7.81 -4.47 13.62
N ASN A 316 -9.10 -4.81 13.59
CA ASN A 316 -9.79 -5.13 12.35
C ASN A 316 -10.08 -3.85 11.54
N VAL A 317 -9.62 -3.79 10.28
CA VAL A 317 -9.82 -2.63 9.39
C VAL A 317 -11.29 -2.28 9.15
N LYS A 318 -12.22 -3.25 9.26
CA LYS A 318 -13.66 -3.00 9.13
C LYS A 318 -14.19 -2.09 10.26
N ASN A 319 -13.54 -2.09 11.43
CA ASN A 319 -13.91 -1.20 12.54
C ASN A 319 -13.57 0.28 12.23
N TYR A 320 -12.75 0.53 11.21
CA TYR A 320 -12.32 1.83 10.72
C TYR A 320 -13.01 2.22 9.42
N GLY A 321 -14.02 1.46 8.98
CA GLY A 321 -14.86 1.79 7.82
C GLY A 321 -14.48 1.10 6.51
N ALA A 322 -13.45 0.25 6.50
CA ALA A 322 -13.07 -0.48 5.30
C ALA A 322 -14.19 -1.45 4.90
N LYS A 323 -14.58 -1.47 3.63
CA LYS A 323 -15.69 -2.29 3.12
C LYS A 323 -15.25 -3.57 2.46
N GLY A 324 -14.10 -3.60 1.79
CA GLY A 324 -13.57 -4.79 1.12
C GLY A 324 -14.53 -5.39 0.08
N ASP A 325 -15.29 -4.53 -0.61
CA ASP A 325 -16.34 -4.89 -1.56
C ASP A 325 -15.88 -4.87 -3.03
N GLY A 326 -14.60 -4.57 -3.29
CA GLY A 326 -14.01 -4.46 -4.61
C GLY A 326 -14.34 -3.15 -5.36
N VAL A 327 -15.01 -2.20 -4.70
CA VAL A 327 -15.46 -0.94 -5.33
C VAL A 327 -15.08 0.27 -4.49
N THR A 328 -15.33 0.20 -3.18
CA THR A 328 -15.07 1.29 -2.24
C THR A 328 -13.57 1.51 -2.07
N ASP A 329 -13.16 2.78 -2.11
CA ASP A 329 -11.80 3.19 -1.74
C ASP A 329 -11.60 3.00 -0.23
N ASP A 330 -10.83 1.97 0.13
CA ASP A 330 -10.61 1.56 1.51
C ASP A 330 -9.32 2.14 2.10
N THR A 331 -8.58 2.96 1.34
CA THR A 331 -7.25 3.46 1.68
C THR A 331 -7.23 4.17 3.03
N SER A 332 -8.12 5.13 3.23
CA SER A 332 -8.15 5.95 4.45
C SER A 332 -8.54 5.12 5.68
N ALA A 333 -9.44 4.15 5.51
CA ALA A 333 -9.90 3.28 6.59
C ALA A 333 -8.79 2.32 7.04
N ILE A 334 -8.10 1.70 6.09
CA ILE A 334 -6.96 0.81 6.38
C ILE A 334 -5.81 1.61 6.97
N GLN A 335 -5.48 2.78 6.40
CA GLN A 335 -4.44 3.65 6.96
C GLN A 335 -4.77 4.10 8.39
N SER A 336 -6.04 4.34 8.71
CA SER A 336 -6.45 4.71 10.07
C SER A 336 -6.22 3.57 11.07
N ALA A 337 -6.49 2.33 10.67
CA ALA A 337 -6.19 1.15 11.49
C ALA A 337 -4.67 0.98 11.70
N VAL A 338 -3.89 1.18 10.64
CA VAL A 338 -2.42 1.17 10.64
C VAL A 338 -1.85 2.26 11.56
N ASN A 339 -2.31 3.50 11.41
CA ASN A 339 -1.92 4.62 12.28
C ASN A 339 -2.23 4.32 13.76
N TYR A 340 -3.40 3.75 14.03
CA TYR A 340 -3.75 3.34 15.39
C TYR A 340 -2.80 2.25 15.91
N ALA A 341 -2.50 1.21 15.14
CA ALA A 341 -1.56 0.16 15.55
C ALA A 341 -0.15 0.69 15.84
N GLN A 342 0.36 1.54 14.95
CA GLN A 342 1.68 2.17 15.07
C GLN A 342 1.80 3.11 16.28
N ASN A 343 0.71 3.76 16.67
CA ASN A 343 0.67 4.63 17.84
C ASN A 343 0.41 3.89 19.16
N ASN A 344 0.02 2.61 19.11
CA ASN A 344 -0.30 1.79 20.27
C ASN A 344 0.65 0.60 20.43
N GLY A 345 1.96 0.85 20.32
CA GLY A 345 3.00 -0.13 20.63
C GLY A 345 3.20 -1.23 19.59
N GLY A 346 2.72 -1.05 18.36
CA GLY A 346 2.94 -1.99 17.26
C GLY A 346 2.01 -3.19 17.27
N ALA A 347 0.72 -2.91 17.43
CA ALA A 347 -0.33 -3.93 17.41
C ALA A 347 -0.49 -4.59 16.01
N THR A 348 -1.22 -5.70 16.00
CA THR A 348 -1.61 -6.39 14.75
C THR A 348 -2.80 -5.68 14.13
N VAL A 349 -2.67 -5.27 12.87
CA VAL A 349 -3.78 -4.89 11.98
C VAL A 349 -4.23 -6.13 11.23
N TYR A 350 -5.52 -6.42 11.29
CA TYR A 350 -6.12 -7.55 10.59
C TYR A 350 -7.02 -7.07 9.45
N VAL A 351 -6.80 -7.61 8.25
CA VAL A 351 -7.60 -7.38 7.05
C VAL A 351 -8.41 -8.64 6.77
N PRO A 352 -9.72 -8.67 7.08
CA PRO A 352 -10.57 -9.83 6.77
C PRO A 352 -10.68 -10.11 5.28
N ASP A 353 -11.29 -11.24 4.93
CA ASP A 353 -11.61 -11.57 3.53
C ASP A 353 -12.40 -10.45 2.84
N GLY A 354 -12.06 -10.20 1.57
CA GLY A 354 -12.63 -9.13 0.74
C GLY A 354 -11.61 -8.50 -0.19
N THR A 355 -12.08 -7.70 -1.14
CA THR A 355 -11.22 -6.94 -2.05
C THR A 355 -11.26 -5.46 -1.67
N TYR A 356 -10.13 -4.93 -1.25
CA TYR A 356 -10.00 -3.58 -0.72
C TYR A 356 -9.30 -2.70 -1.75
N MET A 357 -10.01 -1.71 -2.30
CA MET A 357 -9.43 -0.85 -3.32
C MET A 357 -8.54 0.21 -2.68
N ILE A 358 -7.30 0.30 -3.13
CA ILE A 358 -6.26 1.18 -2.62
C ILE A 358 -5.94 2.24 -3.66
N GLU A 359 -6.09 3.51 -3.29
CA GLU A 359 -5.57 4.63 -4.05
C GLU A 359 -4.06 4.70 -3.79
N ALA A 360 -3.29 4.04 -4.66
CA ALA A 360 -1.90 3.71 -4.41
C ALA A 360 -0.94 4.92 -4.46
N THR A 361 -1.37 6.07 -4.99
CA THR A 361 -0.52 7.28 -4.94
C THR A 361 -0.43 7.83 -3.52
N ARG A 362 -1.44 7.54 -2.67
CA ARG A 362 -1.33 7.66 -1.21
C ARG A 362 -0.79 6.39 -0.57
N GLY A 363 -1.30 5.23 -0.99
CA GLY A 363 -0.87 3.92 -0.49
C GLY A 363 -1.19 3.66 0.99
N ILE A 364 -0.74 2.51 1.49
CA ILE A 364 -0.72 2.19 2.92
C ILE A 364 0.71 2.36 3.44
N LEU A 365 0.92 3.39 4.24
CA LEU A 365 2.22 3.78 4.78
C LEU A 365 2.44 3.21 6.18
N ILE A 366 3.52 2.46 6.35
CA ILE A 366 4.00 1.89 7.61
C ILE A 366 5.34 2.55 7.98
N THR A 367 5.40 3.24 9.11
CA THR A 367 6.61 3.95 9.57
C THR A 367 7.12 3.49 10.93
N ARG A 368 6.42 2.53 11.56
CA ARG A 368 6.76 2.00 12.89
C ARG A 368 6.46 0.51 12.95
N SER A 369 7.01 -0.14 13.97
CA SER A 369 6.76 -1.56 14.26
C SER A 369 5.26 -1.86 14.29
N MET A 370 4.83 -2.91 13.59
CA MET A 370 3.47 -3.44 13.62
C MET A 370 3.40 -4.76 12.84
N LYS A 371 2.25 -5.44 12.91
CA LYS A 371 1.96 -6.60 12.05
C LYS A 371 0.75 -6.35 11.17
N LEU A 372 0.87 -6.54 9.86
CA LEU A 372 -0.23 -6.46 8.91
C LEU A 372 -0.58 -7.88 8.45
N VAL A 373 -1.71 -8.38 8.92
CA VAL A 373 -2.15 -9.76 8.64
C VAL A 373 -3.39 -9.71 7.76
N LEU A 374 -3.24 -10.20 6.53
CA LEU A 374 -4.32 -10.38 5.58
C LEU A 374 -4.90 -11.79 5.72
N ALA A 375 -6.22 -11.91 5.77
CA ALA A 375 -6.88 -13.19 5.64
C ALA A 375 -6.58 -13.82 4.27
N ALA A 376 -6.72 -15.13 4.15
CA ALA A 376 -6.31 -15.88 2.96
C ALA A 376 -6.95 -15.37 1.65
N ASN A 377 -8.18 -14.86 1.70
CA ASN A 377 -8.89 -14.31 0.54
C ASN A 377 -8.94 -12.78 0.55
N ALA A 378 -8.24 -12.12 1.46
CA ALA A 378 -8.12 -10.67 1.47
C ALA A 378 -7.20 -10.21 0.33
N THR A 379 -7.63 -9.21 -0.42
CA THR A 379 -6.87 -8.60 -1.51
C THR A 379 -6.78 -7.10 -1.28
N LEU A 380 -5.56 -6.56 -1.20
CA LEU A 380 -5.31 -5.13 -1.35
C LEU A 380 -5.03 -4.85 -2.82
N GLN A 381 -5.94 -4.15 -3.49
CA GLN A 381 -5.86 -3.94 -4.94
C GLN A 381 -5.71 -2.45 -5.27
N ALA A 382 -4.65 -2.11 -5.99
CA ALA A 382 -4.47 -0.77 -6.52
C ALA A 382 -5.65 -0.40 -7.43
N LYS A 383 -6.19 0.80 -7.22
CA LYS A 383 -7.05 1.48 -8.19
C LYS A 383 -6.21 1.85 -9.41
N ALA A 384 -6.85 1.82 -10.59
CA ALA A 384 -6.24 2.34 -11.81
C ALA A 384 -5.75 3.78 -11.58
N THR A 385 -4.49 4.02 -11.92
CA THR A 385 -3.89 5.35 -11.91
C THR A 385 -3.12 5.58 -13.20
N SER A 386 -2.76 6.83 -13.48
CA SER A 386 -1.80 7.19 -14.52
C SER A 386 -0.46 7.67 -13.93
N SER A 387 -0.27 7.48 -12.62
CA SER A 387 0.93 7.95 -11.93
C SER A 387 2.14 7.10 -12.28
N ASP A 388 3.26 7.76 -12.59
CA ASP A 388 4.53 7.11 -12.87
C ASP A 388 5.14 6.41 -11.64
N THR A 389 4.66 6.78 -10.45
CA THR A 389 5.09 6.25 -9.14
C THR A 389 3.90 6.06 -8.20
N TYR A 390 3.86 4.93 -7.50
CA TYR A 390 2.90 4.65 -6.45
C TYR A 390 3.36 3.44 -5.63
N ASN A 391 2.72 3.24 -4.47
CA ASN A 391 2.92 2.06 -3.63
C ASN A 391 1.60 1.55 -3.08
N VAL A 392 1.29 0.26 -3.22
CA VAL A 392 0.12 -0.30 -2.50
C VAL A 392 0.42 -0.35 -1.00
N ILE A 393 1.60 -0.86 -0.63
CA ILE A 393 2.15 -0.82 0.72
C ILE A 393 3.56 -0.20 0.66
N ARG A 394 3.80 0.81 1.48
CA ARG A 394 5.13 1.42 1.65
C ARG A 394 5.57 1.30 3.10
N VAL A 395 6.71 0.67 3.33
CA VAL A 395 7.37 0.62 4.64
C VAL A 395 8.57 1.55 4.59
N TYR A 396 8.54 2.62 5.38
CA TYR A 396 9.52 3.70 5.28
C TYR A 396 10.19 3.96 6.63
N GLY A 397 11.49 3.70 6.71
CA GLY A 397 12.29 3.92 7.92
C GLY A 397 11.82 3.14 9.15
N ALA A 398 10.99 2.12 8.97
CA ALA A 398 10.38 1.38 10.06
C ALA A 398 11.28 0.24 10.54
N SER A 399 11.04 -0.22 11.77
CA SER A 399 11.66 -1.44 12.28
C SER A 399 10.64 -2.41 12.85
N ASN A 400 10.95 -3.71 12.82
CA ASN A 400 10.11 -4.78 13.35
C ASN A 400 8.70 -4.79 12.73
N VAL A 401 8.65 -4.93 11.41
CA VAL A 401 7.40 -4.99 10.63
C VAL A 401 7.20 -6.41 10.11
N ASP A 402 5.98 -6.91 10.25
CA ASP A 402 5.59 -8.24 9.77
C ASP A 402 4.38 -8.10 8.84
N ILE A 403 4.47 -8.56 7.59
CA ILE A 403 3.40 -8.49 6.60
C ILE A 403 3.12 -9.92 6.13
N SER A 404 1.89 -10.38 6.28
CA SER A 404 1.57 -11.76 5.95
C SER A 404 0.17 -12.02 5.42
N GLY A 405 0.02 -13.11 4.67
CA GLY A 405 -1.26 -13.59 4.16
C GLY A 405 -1.74 -12.86 2.90
N GLY A 406 -2.89 -13.31 2.40
CA GLY A 406 -3.67 -12.65 1.35
C GLY A 406 -2.91 -12.30 0.07
N ARG A 407 -3.38 -11.23 -0.57
CA ARG A 407 -2.93 -10.78 -1.90
C ARG A 407 -2.66 -9.27 -1.93
N VAL A 408 -1.60 -8.85 -2.60
CA VAL A 408 -1.34 -7.46 -2.97
C VAL A 408 -1.27 -7.37 -4.49
N VAL A 409 -2.15 -6.56 -5.08
CA VAL A 409 -2.34 -6.52 -6.53
C VAL A 409 -2.17 -5.08 -7.02
N GLY A 410 -1.23 -4.87 -7.93
CA GLY A 410 -1.02 -3.59 -8.59
C GLY A 410 -2.06 -3.32 -9.68
N ASP A 411 -1.89 -2.20 -10.38
CA ASP A 411 -2.82 -1.75 -11.42
C ASP A 411 -2.34 -2.03 -12.85
N ARG A 412 -1.32 -2.87 -13.07
CA ARG A 412 -0.72 -3.10 -14.40
C ARG A 412 -1.74 -3.30 -15.52
N LEU A 413 -2.78 -4.10 -15.27
CA LEU A 413 -3.77 -4.49 -16.29
C LEU A 413 -4.72 -3.36 -16.67
N ASN A 414 -4.86 -2.35 -15.82
CA ASN A 414 -5.78 -1.22 -15.98
C ASN A 414 -5.10 0.14 -15.76
N HIS A 415 -3.77 0.17 -15.77
CA HIS A 415 -2.99 1.39 -15.63
C HIS A 415 -3.29 2.32 -16.80
N MET A 416 -3.53 3.60 -16.50
CA MET A 416 -3.98 4.60 -17.46
C MET A 416 -2.83 5.41 -18.07
N GLY A 417 -1.63 5.32 -17.48
CA GLY A 417 -0.40 5.92 -17.98
C GLY A 417 0.34 5.03 -18.98
N THR A 418 1.28 5.62 -19.71
CA THR A 418 2.19 4.88 -20.61
C THR A 418 3.66 5.04 -20.24
N SER A 419 3.96 5.94 -19.29
CA SER A 419 5.29 6.26 -18.77
C SER A 419 5.49 5.70 -17.36
N GLY A 420 6.61 6.03 -16.73
CA GLY A 420 6.91 5.66 -15.34
C GLY A 420 7.32 4.22 -15.17
N GLN A 421 7.90 3.91 -14.01
CA GLN A 421 8.43 2.58 -13.70
C GLN A 421 8.39 2.20 -12.22
N TRP A 422 7.81 3.06 -11.38
CA TRP A 422 7.89 2.98 -9.91
C TRP A 422 6.52 2.73 -9.26
N GLY A 423 5.65 1.97 -9.93
CA GLY A 423 4.34 1.56 -9.40
C GLY A 423 4.42 0.21 -8.68
N HIS A 424 4.90 0.20 -7.44
CA HIS A 424 5.24 -1.02 -6.73
C HIS A 424 4.05 -1.56 -5.91
N CYS A 425 4.00 -2.88 -5.72
CA CYS A 425 3.04 -3.45 -4.77
C CYS A 425 3.52 -3.26 -3.33
N ILE A 426 4.75 -3.67 -3.01
CA ILE A 426 5.34 -3.50 -1.69
C ILE A 426 6.72 -2.86 -1.82
N GLU A 427 6.92 -1.70 -1.20
CA GLU A 427 8.20 -1.01 -1.16
C GLU A 427 8.73 -0.92 0.28
N LEU A 428 10.00 -1.27 0.46
CA LEU A 428 10.77 -1.12 1.70
C LEU A 428 11.90 -0.11 1.46
N GLU A 429 11.96 0.96 2.26
CA GLU A 429 13.03 1.94 2.19
C GLU A 429 13.64 2.17 3.57
N GLY A 430 14.95 1.93 3.69
CA GLY A 430 15.69 2.22 4.92
C GLY A 430 15.13 1.49 6.16
N CYS A 431 14.63 0.27 6.00
CA CYS A 431 13.97 -0.48 7.06
C CYS A 431 14.92 -1.42 7.82
N ASN A 432 14.55 -1.85 9.03
CA ASN A 432 15.31 -2.82 9.82
C ASN A 432 14.40 -3.90 10.43
N GLY A 433 14.61 -5.18 10.11
CA GLY A 433 13.81 -6.26 10.67
C GLY A 433 12.41 -6.28 10.07
N VAL A 434 12.31 -6.61 8.78
CA VAL A 434 11.04 -6.71 8.06
C VAL A 434 10.83 -8.14 7.57
N ASN A 435 9.70 -8.74 7.92
CA ASN A 435 9.28 -10.04 7.42
C ASN A 435 8.08 -9.88 6.48
N ILE A 436 8.16 -10.47 5.29
CA ILE A 436 7.06 -10.58 4.33
C ILE A 436 6.86 -12.07 4.07
N HIS A 437 5.69 -12.63 4.39
CA HIS A 437 5.51 -14.07 4.20
C HIS A 437 4.08 -14.55 3.95
N ASP A 438 3.96 -15.75 3.36
CA ASP A 438 2.68 -16.41 3.07
C ASP A 438 1.75 -15.52 2.22
N ILE A 439 2.32 -14.86 1.22
CA ILE A 439 1.67 -13.77 0.47
C ILE A 439 1.76 -13.99 -1.04
N ALA A 440 0.73 -13.53 -1.75
CA ALA A 440 0.76 -13.45 -3.20
C ALA A 440 0.79 -12.00 -3.69
N VAL A 441 1.73 -11.67 -4.56
CA VAL A 441 1.86 -10.36 -5.19
C VAL A 441 1.61 -10.51 -6.69
N SER A 442 0.89 -9.59 -7.30
CA SER A 442 0.71 -9.64 -8.76
C SER A 442 0.41 -8.30 -9.41
N ASN A 443 0.56 -8.25 -10.73
CA ASN A 443 0.10 -7.12 -11.56
C ASN A 443 0.72 -5.77 -11.16
N ALA A 444 1.96 -5.73 -10.66
CA ALA A 444 2.63 -4.47 -10.41
C ALA A 444 2.95 -3.74 -11.73
N PHE A 445 2.70 -2.42 -11.76
CA PHE A 445 3.10 -1.59 -12.89
C PHE A 445 4.61 -1.28 -12.90
N GLY A 446 5.24 -1.27 -11.73
CA GLY A 446 6.69 -1.37 -11.55
C GLY A 446 7.05 -2.79 -11.13
N ASP A 447 7.73 -2.88 -9.99
CA ASP A 447 8.17 -4.15 -9.39
C ASP A 447 7.16 -4.69 -8.38
N GLY A 448 7.10 -6.00 -8.20
CA GLY A 448 6.27 -6.62 -7.17
C GLY A 448 6.70 -6.21 -5.77
N ILE A 449 7.96 -6.50 -5.42
CA ILE A 449 8.56 -6.09 -4.15
C ILE A 449 9.83 -5.30 -4.45
N TYR A 450 9.99 -4.13 -3.84
CA TYR A 450 11.17 -3.29 -3.99
C TYR A 450 11.84 -3.06 -2.63
N ILE A 451 13.15 -3.26 -2.57
CA ILE A 451 13.98 -3.08 -1.37
C ILE A 451 15.06 -2.05 -1.67
N GLY A 452 14.90 -0.87 -1.09
CA GLY A 452 15.76 0.29 -1.33
C GLY A 452 16.26 0.95 -0.05
N SER A 453 16.53 2.24 -0.18
CA SER A 453 17.23 3.05 0.81
C SER A 453 16.54 4.39 1.00
N THR A 454 16.83 5.05 2.11
CA THR A 454 16.56 6.48 2.31
C THR A 454 17.88 7.23 2.51
N ASP A 455 17.83 8.56 2.46
CA ASP A 455 19.00 9.39 2.81
C ASP A 455 19.48 9.17 4.25
N SER A 456 18.55 8.89 5.17
CA SER A 456 18.86 8.68 6.58
C SER A 456 19.32 7.25 6.91
N GLN A 457 18.91 6.27 6.11
CA GLN A 457 19.22 4.87 6.28
C GLN A 457 19.48 4.26 4.89
N PRO A 458 20.75 4.23 4.43
CA PRO A 458 21.11 3.99 3.03
C PRO A 458 20.99 2.51 2.59
N TYR A 459 20.28 1.69 3.34
CA TYR A 459 20.00 0.28 3.07
C TYR A 459 18.87 -0.24 3.96
N CYS A 460 18.11 -1.21 3.47
CA CYS A 460 17.33 -2.07 4.36
C CYS A 460 18.24 -3.11 5.04
N GLN A 461 17.95 -3.47 6.29
CA GLN A 461 18.69 -4.50 7.01
C GLN A 461 17.76 -5.57 7.58
N ASP A 462 18.22 -6.82 7.61
CA ASP A 462 17.52 -7.93 8.26
C ASP A 462 16.10 -8.11 7.70
N VAL A 463 16.01 -8.23 6.37
CA VAL A 463 14.74 -8.42 5.65
C VAL A 463 14.59 -9.87 5.23
N THR A 464 13.41 -10.43 5.47
CA THR A 464 13.05 -11.78 5.04
C THR A 464 11.80 -11.75 4.18
N VAL A 465 11.86 -12.34 2.98
CA VAL A 465 10.71 -12.61 2.12
C VAL A 465 10.59 -14.12 1.92
N LYS A 466 9.50 -14.73 2.42
CA LYS A 466 9.36 -16.20 2.49
C LYS A 466 7.98 -16.69 2.08
N ASN A 467 7.90 -17.89 1.51
CA ASN A 467 6.62 -18.55 1.20
C ASN A 467 5.71 -17.66 0.34
N PHE A 468 6.17 -17.29 -0.85
CA PHE A 468 5.49 -16.26 -1.64
C PHE A 468 5.36 -16.62 -3.11
N THR A 469 4.40 -15.97 -3.77
CA THR A 469 4.31 -15.96 -5.24
C THR A 469 4.29 -14.53 -5.75
N ILE A 470 5.06 -14.23 -6.79
CA ILE A 470 4.97 -12.95 -7.52
C ILE A 470 4.67 -13.26 -8.98
N ASP A 471 3.61 -12.67 -9.52
CA ASP A 471 3.20 -12.96 -10.90
C ASP A 471 2.84 -11.70 -11.70
N ASN A 472 3.18 -11.71 -12.98
CA ASN A 472 2.70 -10.71 -13.94
C ASN A 472 3.07 -9.27 -13.54
N CYS A 473 4.28 -9.02 -13.03
CA CYS A 473 4.81 -7.67 -12.83
C CYS A 473 5.42 -7.11 -14.12
N ARG A 474 5.21 -5.80 -14.39
CA ARG A 474 5.62 -5.18 -15.68
C ARG A 474 7.14 -5.00 -15.78
N ARG A 475 7.82 -4.86 -14.64
CA ARG A 475 9.29 -4.81 -14.54
C ARG A 475 9.81 -6.05 -13.82
N ALA A 476 10.41 -5.92 -12.64
CA ALA A 476 10.91 -7.07 -11.91
C ALA A 476 9.83 -7.69 -11.01
N GLY A 477 9.99 -8.97 -10.68
CA GLY A 477 9.22 -9.57 -9.60
C GLY A 477 9.64 -9.00 -8.25
N LEU A 478 10.93 -9.07 -7.95
CA LEU A 478 11.54 -8.55 -6.72
C LEU A 478 12.84 -7.81 -7.03
N THR A 479 13.01 -6.60 -6.53
CA THR A 479 14.22 -5.78 -6.72
C THR A 479 14.91 -5.51 -5.40
N ILE A 480 16.24 -5.62 -5.37
CA ILE A 480 17.09 -5.19 -4.26
C ILE A 480 18.09 -4.16 -4.80
N ILE A 481 17.91 -2.92 -4.39
CA ILE A 481 18.83 -1.81 -4.70
C ILE A 481 19.88 -1.69 -3.59
N SER A 482 19.44 -1.68 -2.34
CA SER A 482 20.35 -1.55 -1.20
C SER A 482 19.83 -2.33 0.03
N GLY A 483 20.55 -3.39 0.39
CA GLY A 483 20.21 -4.32 1.46
C GLY A 483 21.41 -4.98 2.13
N ARG A 484 21.26 -5.25 3.43
CA ARG A 484 22.16 -6.09 4.22
C ARG A 484 21.39 -7.18 4.94
N ASN A 485 21.90 -8.41 4.93
CA ASN A 485 21.25 -9.57 5.56
C ASN A 485 19.83 -9.77 5.01
N ILE A 486 19.73 -9.94 3.70
CA ILE A 486 18.44 -10.13 3.03
C ILE A 486 18.26 -11.61 2.73
N THR A 487 17.13 -12.19 3.11
CA THR A 487 16.78 -13.59 2.80
C THR A 487 15.53 -13.64 1.94
N ILE A 488 15.65 -14.16 0.72
CA ILE A 488 14.56 -14.44 -0.21
C ILE A 488 14.48 -15.97 -0.34
N GLN A 489 13.39 -16.58 0.13
CA GLN A 489 13.34 -18.03 0.20
C GLN A 489 11.95 -18.64 -0.06
N ASN A 490 11.93 -19.84 -0.63
CA ASN A 490 10.72 -20.64 -0.82
C ASN A 490 9.63 -19.86 -1.58
N GLY A 491 9.97 -19.41 -2.79
CA GLY A 491 9.09 -18.56 -3.58
C GLY A 491 9.12 -18.89 -5.07
N ILE A 492 8.05 -18.47 -5.74
CA ILE A 492 7.93 -18.58 -7.20
C ILE A 492 7.70 -17.18 -7.76
N ILE A 493 8.52 -16.78 -8.71
CA ILE A 493 8.34 -15.53 -9.46
C ILE A 493 8.09 -15.88 -10.93
N SER A 494 7.01 -15.39 -11.50
CA SER A 494 6.63 -15.73 -12.87
C SER A 494 6.11 -14.58 -13.69
N ASN A 495 6.20 -14.75 -15.01
CA ASN A 495 5.51 -13.91 -16.00
C ASN A 495 5.86 -12.41 -15.92
N THR A 496 7.12 -12.10 -15.66
CA THR A 496 7.67 -10.76 -15.94
C THR A 496 7.96 -10.60 -17.45
N ASN A 497 7.23 -11.33 -18.31
CA ASN A 497 7.41 -11.44 -19.75
C ASN A 497 6.48 -10.48 -20.51
N ASN A 498 6.89 -9.25 -20.80
CA ASN A 498 6.02 -8.35 -21.56
C ASN A 498 6.73 -7.55 -22.65
N SER A 499 6.18 -7.59 -23.87
CA SER A 499 6.60 -6.70 -24.96
C SER A 499 6.30 -5.22 -24.68
N GLN A 500 5.44 -4.92 -23.71
CA GLN A 500 5.16 -3.59 -23.15
C GLN A 500 5.82 -3.38 -21.76
N GLY A 501 6.69 -4.30 -21.35
CA GLY A 501 7.44 -4.22 -20.09
C GLY A 501 8.62 -3.26 -20.20
N LEU A 502 9.07 -2.75 -19.05
CA LEU A 502 10.30 -1.96 -18.96
C LEU A 502 11.41 -2.81 -18.33
N GLU A 503 12.63 -2.66 -18.83
CA GLU A 503 13.81 -3.35 -18.30
C GLU A 503 13.93 -3.19 -16.77
N PRO A 504 14.41 -4.21 -16.04
CA PRO A 504 15.09 -5.41 -16.55
C PRO A 504 14.16 -6.61 -16.83
N GLN A 505 12.87 -6.52 -16.49
CA GLN A 505 11.92 -7.62 -16.67
C GLN A 505 12.36 -8.95 -16.00
N ALA A 506 13.20 -8.87 -14.98
CA ALA A 506 13.81 -10.00 -14.30
C ALA A 506 12.88 -10.62 -13.26
N GLY A 507 13.11 -11.89 -12.90
CA GLY A 507 12.46 -12.48 -11.74
C GLY A 507 12.90 -11.76 -10.46
N ILE A 508 14.20 -11.82 -10.18
CA ILE A 508 14.87 -11.06 -9.12
C ILE A 508 15.88 -10.12 -9.77
N ASN A 509 15.82 -8.82 -9.46
CA ASN A 509 16.78 -7.82 -9.90
C ASN A 509 17.64 -7.35 -8.71
N MET A 510 18.95 -7.25 -8.92
CA MET A 510 19.90 -6.65 -7.99
C MET A 510 20.69 -5.57 -8.75
N GLU A 511 20.30 -4.31 -8.58
CA GLU A 511 20.79 -3.20 -9.41
C GLU A 511 21.09 -1.96 -8.55
N PRO A 512 22.20 -1.95 -7.81
CA PRO A 512 22.60 -0.77 -7.07
C PRO A 512 22.81 0.43 -8.02
N ASN A 513 22.19 1.56 -7.67
CA ASN A 513 22.24 2.84 -8.36
C ASN A 513 23.53 3.61 -8.09
N SER A 514 24.29 3.27 -7.05
CA SER A 514 25.56 3.94 -6.74
C SER A 514 26.59 3.03 -6.07
N SER A 515 27.84 3.49 -6.01
CA SER A 515 28.93 2.79 -5.33
C SER A 515 28.81 2.77 -3.80
N ASN A 516 27.89 3.53 -3.22
CA ASN A 516 27.67 3.58 -1.77
C ASN A 516 26.54 2.67 -1.28
N GLU A 517 25.87 1.96 -2.18
CA GLU A 517 24.80 1.03 -1.83
C GLU A 517 25.32 -0.35 -1.46
N PHE A 518 24.44 -1.14 -0.83
CA PHE A 518 24.82 -2.37 -0.16
C PHE A 518 24.12 -3.56 -0.81
N LEU A 519 24.87 -4.58 -1.19
CA LEU A 519 24.31 -5.91 -1.42
C LEU A 519 25.13 -6.92 -0.62
N VAL A 520 24.97 -6.83 0.70
CA VAL A 520 25.80 -7.54 1.68
C VAL A 520 25.00 -8.68 2.29
N ASN A 521 25.51 -9.91 2.21
CA ASN A 521 24.90 -11.08 2.82
C ASN A 521 23.45 -11.30 2.33
N ILE A 522 23.31 -11.39 1.01
CA ILE A 522 22.05 -11.71 0.34
C ILE A 522 21.97 -13.24 0.19
N LEU A 523 20.87 -13.83 0.63
CA LEU A 523 20.55 -15.24 0.47
C LEU A 523 19.32 -15.38 -0.42
N ILE A 524 19.45 -16.08 -1.54
CA ILE A 524 18.36 -16.53 -2.40
C ILE A 524 18.33 -18.06 -2.33
N ALA A 525 17.28 -18.64 -1.77
CA ALA A 525 17.23 -20.08 -1.52
C ALA A 525 15.88 -20.71 -1.88
N ASP A 526 15.88 -21.93 -2.43
CA ASP A 526 14.66 -22.68 -2.71
C ASP A 526 13.67 -21.87 -3.58
N MET A 527 14.21 -21.24 -4.63
CA MET A 527 13.49 -20.28 -5.47
C MET A 527 13.25 -20.84 -6.87
N GLN A 528 12.10 -20.51 -7.46
CA GLN A 528 11.83 -20.76 -8.88
C GLN A 528 11.50 -19.45 -9.60
N THR A 529 12.11 -19.23 -10.75
CA THR A 529 11.70 -18.18 -11.70
C THR A 529 11.17 -18.81 -12.98
N LYS A 530 10.10 -18.24 -13.54
CA LYS A 530 9.43 -18.82 -14.71
C LYS A 530 9.03 -17.74 -15.70
N TYR A 531 9.42 -17.93 -16.96
CA TYR A 531 8.95 -17.11 -18.07
C TYR A 531 9.15 -15.61 -17.83
N CYS A 532 10.35 -15.20 -17.41
CA CYS A 532 10.72 -13.78 -17.32
C CYS A 532 11.19 -13.27 -18.70
N ASN A 533 10.87 -12.02 -19.10
CA ASN A 533 11.48 -11.48 -20.35
C ASN A 533 12.97 -11.21 -20.16
N GLY A 534 13.37 -10.88 -18.94
CA GLY A 534 14.76 -10.69 -18.54
C GLY A 534 15.43 -12.00 -18.13
N PHE A 535 16.35 -11.91 -17.19
CA PHE A 535 16.91 -13.07 -16.50
C PHE A 535 16.00 -13.53 -15.36
N GLY A 536 16.10 -14.79 -14.98
CA GLY A 536 15.47 -15.27 -13.76
C GLY A 536 16.02 -14.54 -12.53
N ILE A 537 17.34 -14.53 -12.35
CA ILE A 537 18.05 -13.66 -11.41
C ILE A 537 19.00 -12.77 -12.23
N ASP A 538 18.83 -11.46 -12.09
CA ASP A 538 19.69 -10.45 -12.69
C ASP A 538 20.46 -9.70 -11.60
N SER A 539 21.76 -9.52 -11.82
CA SER A 539 22.60 -8.68 -10.97
C SER A 539 23.45 -7.77 -11.84
N TYR A 540 23.17 -6.47 -11.79
CA TYR A 540 23.74 -5.47 -12.69
C TYR A 540 24.43 -4.36 -11.88
N TRP A 541 25.77 -4.31 -11.94
CA TRP A 541 26.61 -3.49 -11.06
C TRP A 541 27.27 -2.27 -11.74
N ALA A 542 26.65 -1.72 -12.78
CA ALA A 542 27.27 -0.68 -13.62
C ALA A 542 27.69 0.60 -12.87
N ASN A 543 27.00 0.95 -11.78
CA ASN A 543 27.22 2.21 -11.06
C ASN A 543 28.08 2.06 -9.80
N CYS A 544 28.76 0.92 -9.62
CA CYS A 544 29.44 0.59 -8.37
C CYS A 544 30.97 0.53 -8.44
N TYR A 545 31.56 1.09 -9.49
CA TYR A 545 33.01 1.19 -9.58
C TYR A 545 33.57 1.99 -8.39
N GLY A 546 34.61 1.47 -7.73
CA GLY A 546 35.19 2.11 -6.54
C GLY A 546 34.37 1.93 -5.26
N SER A 547 33.37 1.03 -5.25
CA SER A 547 32.56 0.79 -4.06
C SER A 547 33.41 0.31 -2.87
N PRO A 548 33.26 0.92 -1.69
CA PRO A 548 33.92 0.45 -0.47
C PRO A 548 33.16 -0.69 0.21
N THR A 549 31.97 -1.06 -0.28
CA THR A 549 31.12 -2.06 0.35
C THR A 549 31.47 -3.46 -0.15
N THR A 550 31.17 -4.49 0.64
CA THR A 550 31.33 -5.88 0.21
C THR A 550 30.10 -6.31 -0.60
N PHE A 551 30.31 -6.96 -1.74
CA PHE A 551 29.25 -7.70 -2.42
C PHE A 551 29.24 -9.15 -1.92
N SER A 552 28.15 -9.59 -1.28
CA SER A 552 28.03 -10.98 -0.87
C SER A 552 26.66 -11.55 -1.21
N LEU A 553 26.65 -12.58 -2.04
CA LEU A 553 25.45 -13.29 -2.49
C LEU A 553 25.62 -14.80 -2.35
N THR A 554 24.59 -15.45 -1.84
CA THR A 554 24.46 -16.90 -1.80
C THR A 554 23.19 -17.31 -2.52
N VAL A 555 23.29 -18.12 -3.57
CA VAL A 555 22.14 -18.73 -4.25
C VAL A 555 22.16 -20.25 -4.06
N LYS A 556 21.05 -20.80 -3.55
CA LYS A 556 20.89 -22.23 -3.27
C LYS A 556 19.59 -22.78 -3.82
N ASN A 557 19.62 -23.98 -4.39
CA ASN A 557 18.41 -24.70 -4.82
C ASN A 557 17.50 -23.82 -5.67
N TYR A 558 18.09 -23.23 -6.70
CA TYR A 558 17.40 -22.32 -7.60
C TYR A 558 17.09 -23.03 -8.91
N THR A 559 15.97 -22.68 -9.53
CA THR A 559 15.63 -23.19 -10.86
C THR A 559 14.96 -22.08 -11.67
N ASP A 560 15.48 -21.84 -12.87
CA ASP A 560 14.78 -21.05 -13.87
C ASP A 560 14.08 -21.94 -14.90
N THR A 561 12.91 -21.51 -15.38
CA THR A 561 12.23 -22.17 -16.49
C THR A 561 11.73 -21.14 -17.49
N GLY A 562 12.37 -21.10 -18.66
CA GLY A 562 11.87 -20.35 -19.81
C GLY A 562 12.02 -18.84 -19.71
N SER A 563 12.91 -18.32 -18.85
CA SER A 563 13.28 -16.90 -18.90
C SER A 563 14.10 -16.61 -20.16
N LYS A 564 13.78 -15.53 -20.85
CA LYS A 564 14.24 -15.28 -22.22
C LYS A 564 15.72 -14.94 -22.32
N LEU A 565 16.29 -14.23 -21.34
CA LEU A 565 17.72 -13.90 -21.36
C LEU A 565 18.58 -14.96 -20.65
N GLY A 566 17.98 -15.80 -19.81
CA GLY A 566 18.65 -16.90 -19.09
C GLY A 566 18.26 -16.98 -17.62
N GLY A 567 18.78 -17.98 -16.90
CA GLY A 567 18.46 -18.16 -15.49
C GLY A 567 19.19 -17.21 -14.54
N LEU A 568 20.47 -16.93 -14.77
CA LEU A 568 21.29 -16.12 -13.87
C LEU A 568 22.25 -15.23 -14.67
N ARG A 569 22.29 -13.94 -14.34
CA ARG A 569 23.33 -13.01 -14.79
C ARG A 569 24.03 -12.34 -13.61
N MET A 570 25.36 -12.23 -13.73
CA MET A 570 26.20 -11.35 -12.94
C MET A 570 26.95 -10.45 -13.92
N ASP A 571 26.65 -9.16 -13.92
CA ASP A 571 27.15 -8.21 -14.91
C ASP A 571 27.78 -6.99 -14.24
N ASN A 572 28.77 -6.39 -14.92
CA ASN A 572 29.55 -5.24 -14.43
C ASN A 572 30.25 -5.44 -13.06
N ILE A 573 30.57 -6.68 -12.67
CA ILE A 573 31.25 -6.97 -11.39
C ILE A 573 32.79 -6.92 -11.47
N ASN A 574 33.37 -6.40 -12.56
CA ASN A 574 34.82 -6.41 -12.81
C ASN A 574 35.64 -5.73 -11.68
N TYR A 575 35.13 -4.64 -11.11
CA TYR A 575 35.76 -3.98 -9.97
C TYR A 575 35.92 -4.94 -8.79
N TYR A 576 34.86 -5.69 -8.46
CA TYR A 576 34.86 -6.66 -7.37
C TYR A 576 35.76 -7.88 -7.65
N LEU A 577 35.80 -8.34 -8.91
CA LEU A 577 36.72 -9.41 -9.31
C LEU A 577 38.19 -9.01 -9.15
N ALA A 578 38.52 -7.72 -9.30
CA ALA A 578 39.85 -7.18 -9.03
C ALA A 578 40.14 -6.98 -7.53
N HIS A 579 39.12 -7.03 -6.66
CA HIS A 579 39.22 -6.84 -5.21
C HIS A 579 38.60 -8.03 -4.47
N PRO A 580 39.25 -9.21 -4.46
CA PRO A 580 38.65 -10.45 -3.95
C PRO A 580 38.24 -10.40 -2.48
N SER A 581 38.81 -9.49 -1.67
CA SER A 581 38.38 -9.25 -0.29
C SER A 581 37.00 -8.59 -0.18
N LEU A 582 36.48 -8.00 -1.26
CA LEU A 582 35.22 -7.29 -1.32
C LEU A 582 34.10 -8.12 -1.97
N ILE A 583 34.35 -9.37 -2.38
CA ILE A 583 33.34 -10.21 -3.03
C ILE A 583 33.27 -11.61 -2.42
N LYS A 584 32.04 -12.05 -2.16
CA LYS A 584 31.74 -13.41 -1.72
C LYS A 584 30.52 -13.95 -2.44
N LEU A 585 30.75 -14.82 -3.41
CA LEU A 585 29.68 -15.49 -4.15
C LEU A 585 29.66 -16.98 -3.81
N VAL A 586 28.49 -17.51 -3.45
CA VAL A 586 28.29 -18.92 -3.17
C VAL A 586 27.11 -19.42 -3.98
N PHE A 587 27.34 -20.45 -4.77
CA PHE A 587 26.38 -20.98 -5.72
C PHE A 587 26.28 -22.50 -5.55
N THR A 588 25.10 -23.02 -5.18
CA THR A 588 24.91 -24.48 -4.96
C THR A 588 23.57 -24.95 -5.50
N HIS A 589 23.55 -25.95 -6.38
CA HIS A 589 22.33 -26.48 -7.03
C HIS A 589 21.50 -25.37 -7.71
N ILE A 590 21.98 -24.90 -8.85
CA ILE A 590 21.44 -23.74 -9.62
C ILE A 590 21.12 -24.18 -11.04
#